data_AF-A0A7S0VCT7-F1
#
_entry.id   AF-A0A7S0VCT7-F1
#
_cell.length_a   1.000
_cell.length_b   1.000
_cell.length_c   1.000
_cell.angle_alpha   90.00
_cell.angle_beta   90.00
_cell.angle_gamma   90.00
#
_symmetry.space_group_name_H-M   'P 1'
#
loop_
_entity.id
_entity.type
_entity.pdbx_description
1 polymer ?
#
loop_
_entity_poly.entity_id
_entity_poly.type
_entity_poly.pdbx_seq_one_letter_code
_entity_poly.pdbx_strand_id
1 'polypeptide(L)'
;DYTPPSAKDLASRLLYTCYMGTANSTDATRGRSRALAGEVGAFHLDANMDAVISALTELFVSVVGKRPAFRAHGGTDPRENLALQNIQARLRMVFGYMLAQLLPWSRGRRGGLLVLGTANVDEALRGYYTKYDCSAADINPIGSICKEDLK
;
A
#
# COMPACT_ATOMS: atom_id res chain seq x y z
N ASP A 1 11.87 1.85 -33.26
CA ASP A 1 11.22 0.68 -32.63
C ASP A 1 11.94 0.27 -31.36
N TYR A 2 11.19 -0.21 -30.37
CA TYR A 2 11.73 -0.70 -29.10
C TYR A 2 11.55 -2.21 -29.00
N THR A 3 12.66 -2.91 -28.72
CA THR A 3 12.67 -4.36 -28.46
C THR A 3 13.34 -4.57 -27.10
N PRO A 4 12.65 -5.17 -26.12
CA PRO A 4 13.22 -5.34 -24.79
C PRO A 4 14.40 -6.33 -24.83
N PRO A 5 15.60 -5.97 -24.34
CA PRO A 5 16.75 -6.87 -24.29
C PRO A 5 16.59 -8.00 -23.25
N SER A 6 15.65 -7.85 -22.30
CA SER A 6 15.30 -8.87 -21.32
C SER A 6 13.90 -8.65 -20.74
N ALA A 7 13.34 -9.68 -20.10
CA ALA A 7 12.09 -9.57 -19.35
C ALA A 7 12.17 -8.52 -18.23
N LYS A 8 13.34 -8.39 -17.58
CA LYS A 8 13.58 -7.38 -16.54
C LYS A 8 13.56 -5.95 -17.10
N ASP A 9 14.15 -5.72 -18.26
CA ASP A 9 14.10 -4.40 -18.90
C ASP A 9 12.66 -4.00 -19.21
N LEU A 10 11.87 -4.94 -19.73
CA LEU A 10 10.44 -4.73 -19.96
C LEU A 10 9.68 -4.45 -18.66
N ALA A 11 9.88 -5.27 -17.62
CA ALA A 11 9.23 -5.12 -16.32
C ALA A 11 9.52 -3.75 -15.70
N SER A 12 10.76 -3.24 -15.79
CA SER A 12 11.14 -1.93 -15.23
C SER A 12 10.38 -0.74 -15.84
N ARG A 13 9.80 -0.94 -17.03
CA ARG A 13 9.01 0.07 -17.76
C ARG A 13 7.51 -0.10 -17.56
N LEU A 14 7.05 -1.23 -17.04
CA LEU A 14 5.61 -1.54 -16.93
C LEU A 14 5.15 -1.69 -15.49
N LEU A 15 5.98 -2.32 -14.65
CA LEU A 15 5.65 -2.67 -13.28
C LEU A 15 6.33 -1.73 -12.30
N TYR A 16 5.49 -1.06 -11.52
CA TYR A 16 5.89 -0.15 -10.45
C TYR A 16 5.43 -0.77 -9.14
N THR A 17 6.34 -0.85 -8.17
CA THR A 17 6.06 -1.40 -6.86
C THR A 17 6.42 -0.37 -5.79
N CYS A 18 5.64 -0.32 -4.71
CA CYS A 18 5.92 0.58 -3.60
C CYS A 18 5.70 -0.16 -2.29
N TYR A 19 6.75 -0.24 -1.48
CA TYR A 19 6.62 -0.66 -0.09
C TYR A 19 6.26 0.56 0.77
N MET A 20 5.13 0.50 1.47
CA MET A 20 4.61 1.61 2.28
C MET A 20 4.64 1.24 3.77
N GLY A 21 5.82 1.37 4.36
CA GLY A 21 6.10 1.02 5.75
C GLY A 21 5.70 2.10 6.76
N THR A 22 5.73 1.71 8.03
CA THR A 22 5.60 2.57 9.22
C THR A 22 6.69 2.18 10.22
N ALA A 23 6.83 2.91 11.33
CA ALA A 23 7.75 2.57 12.42
C ALA A 23 7.54 1.15 12.99
N ASN A 24 6.35 0.57 12.82
CA ASN A 24 6.02 -0.79 13.26
C ASN A 24 6.32 -1.86 12.21
N SER A 25 6.79 -1.48 11.02
CA SER A 25 7.11 -2.41 9.94
C SER A 25 8.54 -2.96 10.11
N THR A 26 8.74 -4.24 9.80
CA THR A 26 10.03 -4.91 10.03
C THR A 26 10.97 -4.82 8.83
N ASP A 27 12.28 -4.74 9.10
CA ASP A 27 13.33 -4.81 8.07
C ASP A 27 13.22 -6.07 7.20
N ALA A 28 12.75 -7.17 7.79
CA ALA A 28 12.54 -8.41 7.06
C ALA A 28 11.47 -8.27 5.96
N THR A 29 10.34 -7.60 6.22
CA THR A 29 9.30 -7.38 5.20
C THR A 29 9.76 -6.39 4.12
N ARG A 30 10.49 -5.34 4.53
CA ARG A 30 11.07 -4.33 3.63
C ARG A 30 12.16 -4.91 2.73
N GLY A 31 13.01 -5.78 3.29
CA GLY A 31 14.06 -6.47 2.55
C GLY A 31 13.50 -7.43 1.51
N ARG A 32 12.49 -8.23 1.89
CA ARG A 32 11.83 -9.17 0.96
C ARG A 32 11.14 -8.46 -0.20
N SER A 33 10.42 -7.36 0.05
CA SER A 33 9.74 -6.62 -1.03
C SER A 33 10.74 -6.04 -2.03
N ARG A 34 11.86 -5.50 -1.55
CA ARG A 34 12.95 -4.99 -2.38
C ARG A 34 13.64 -6.10 -3.19
N ALA A 35 13.95 -7.22 -2.55
CA ALA A 35 14.58 -8.37 -3.20
C ALA A 35 13.70 -8.91 -4.34
N LEU A 36 12.42 -9.17 -4.06
CA LEU A 36 11.46 -9.66 -5.06
C LEU A 36 11.29 -8.68 -6.23
N ALA A 37 11.19 -7.37 -5.96
CA ALA A 37 11.11 -6.37 -7.02
C ALA A 37 12.36 -6.38 -7.92
N GLY A 38 13.55 -6.57 -7.34
CA GLY A 38 14.81 -6.71 -8.09
C GLY A 38 14.90 -8.02 -8.91
N GLU A 39 14.36 -9.12 -8.37
CA GLU A 39 14.27 -10.39 -9.09
C GLU A 39 13.33 -10.31 -10.30
N VAL A 40 12.23 -9.56 -10.19
CA VAL A 40 11.29 -9.31 -11.31
C VAL A 40 11.81 -8.23 -12.27
N GLY A 41 12.60 -7.28 -11.76
CA GLY A 41 13.05 -6.10 -12.50
C GLY A 41 12.08 -4.92 -12.45
N ALA A 42 11.17 -4.88 -11.47
CA ALA A 42 10.22 -3.79 -11.31
C ALA A 42 10.89 -2.49 -10.84
N PHE A 43 10.30 -1.34 -11.18
CA PHE A 43 10.69 -0.08 -10.55
C PHE A 43 10.16 -0.04 -9.11
N HIS A 44 11.05 -0.03 -8.12
CA HIS A 44 10.69 -0.17 -6.71
C HIS A 44 10.89 1.14 -5.93
N LEU A 45 9.86 1.52 -5.18
CA LEU A 45 9.90 2.63 -4.23
C LEU A 45 9.71 2.12 -2.82
N ASP A 46 10.24 2.90 -1.89
CA ASP A 46 10.21 2.60 -0.47
C ASP A 46 9.81 3.88 0.27
N ALA A 47 8.60 3.88 0.84
CA ALA A 47 7.98 5.04 1.46
C ALA A 47 7.73 4.79 2.95
N ASN A 48 8.07 5.78 3.79
CA ASN A 48 7.63 5.82 5.18
C ASN A 48 6.35 6.67 5.29
N MET A 49 5.28 6.06 5.79
CA MET A 49 3.96 6.67 5.95
C MET A 49 3.77 7.41 7.28
N ASP A 50 4.70 7.29 8.23
CA ASP A 50 4.56 7.79 9.61
C ASP A 50 4.20 9.28 9.63
N ALA A 51 4.90 10.12 8.85
CA ALA A 51 4.69 11.56 8.83
C ALA A 51 3.24 11.95 8.42
N VAL A 52 2.69 11.29 7.39
CA VAL A 52 1.33 11.60 6.91
C VAL A 52 0.26 11.05 7.85
N ILE A 53 0.51 9.89 8.48
CA ILE A 53 -0.38 9.33 9.49
C ILE A 53 -0.41 10.23 10.73
N SER A 54 0.75 10.68 11.20
CA SER A 54 0.89 11.60 12.32
C SER A 54 0.19 12.93 12.02
N ALA A 55 0.41 13.54 10.85
CA ALA A 55 -0.24 14.79 10.48
C ALA A 55 -1.78 14.71 10.54
N LEU A 56 -2.36 13.63 10.00
CA LEU A 56 -3.81 13.44 10.06
C LEU A 56 -4.31 13.19 11.50
N THR A 57 -3.53 12.48 12.30
CA THR A 57 -3.86 12.23 13.72
C THR A 57 -3.80 13.53 14.52
N GLU A 58 -2.78 14.37 14.32
CA GLU A 58 -2.67 15.67 14.98
C GLU A 58 -3.81 16.62 14.59
N LEU A 59 -4.25 16.58 13.33
CA LEU A 59 -5.44 17.32 12.90
C LEU A 59 -6.71 16.85 13.64
N PHE A 60 -6.87 15.54 13.83
CA PHE A 60 -7.97 15.03 14.64
C PHE A 60 -7.90 15.55 16.08
N VAL A 61 -6.71 15.53 16.70
CA VAL A 61 -6.53 16.02 18.07
C VAL A 61 -6.83 17.52 18.17
N SER A 62 -6.40 18.33 17.21
CA SER A 62 -6.62 19.79 17.25
C SER A 62 -8.10 20.16 17.11
N VAL A 63 -8.88 19.39 16.36
CA VAL A 63 -10.31 19.66 16.15
C VAL A 63 -11.18 19.06 17.26
N VAL A 64 -10.86 17.86 17.72
CA VAL A 64 -11.73 17.09 18.65
C VAL A 64 -11.27 17.19 20.11
N GLY A 65 -10.02 17.60 20.36
CA GLY A 65 -9.45 17.72 21.71
C GLY A 65 -9.16 16.38 22.40
N LYS A 66 -9.20 15.26 21.67
CA LYS A 66 -8.90 13.91 22.18
C LYS A 66 -7.88 13.22 21.29
N ARG A 67 -6.92 12.52 21.92
CA ARG A 67 -5.91 11.73 21.23
C ARG A 67 -6.26 10.24 21.29
N PRO A 68 -6.51 9.59 20.14
CA PRO A 68 -6.63 8.14 20.12
C PRO A 68 -5.28 7.47 20.37
N ALA A 69 -5.29 6.33 21.05
CA ALA A 69 -4.10 5.52 21.30
C ALA A 69 -4.30 4.06 20.85
N PHE A 70 -3.22 3.42 20.40
CA PHE A 70 -3.23 1.96 20.21
C PHE A 70 -3.41 1.27 21.56
N ARG A 71 -3.98 0.06 21.53
CA ARG A 71 -4.15 -0.75 22.76
C ARG A 71 -2.82 -1.03 23.47
N ALA A 72 -1.75 -1.23 22.69
CA ALA A 72 -0.39 -1.42 23.19
C ALA A 72 0.19 -0.17 23.90
N HIS A 73 -0.41 1.00 23.69
CA HIS A 73 -0.01 2.27 24.29
C HIS A 73 -1.07 2.82 25.26
N GLY A 74 -1.88 1.93 25.85
CA GLY A 74 -2.85 2.29 26.88
C GLY A 74 -4.20 2.79 26.36
N GLY A 75 -4.49 2.68 25.05
CA GLY A 75 -5.84 2.92 24.53
C GLY A 75 -6.84 1.94 25.15
N THR A 76 -7.91 2.48 25.74
CA THR A 76 -8.90 1.70 26.50
C THR A 76 -10.11 1.33 25.66
N ASP A 77 -10.44 2.13 24.65
CA ASP A 77 -11.55 1.85 23.74
C ASP A 77 -11.05 1.08 22.51
N PRO A 78 -11.60 -0.12 22.22
CA PRO A 78 -11.23 -0.89 21.03
C PRO A 78 -11.36 -0.12 19.70
N ARG A 79 -12.24 0.89 19.66
CA ARG A 79 -12.47 1.73 18.47
C ARG A 79 -11.26 2.60 18.14
N GLU A 80 -10.49 3.05 19.14
CA GLU A 80 -9.29 3.86 18.91
C GLU A 80 -8.25 3.07 18.10
N ASN A 81 -7.97 1.86 18.55
CA ASN A 81 -7.01 0.97 17.91
C ASN A 81 -7.44 0.64 16.46
N LEU A 82 -8.71 0.30 16.26
CA LEU A 82 -9.25 0.02 14.94
C LEU A 82 -9.20 1.25 14.02
N ALA A 83 -9.55 2.44 14.53
CA ALA A 83 -9.50 3.67 13.75
C ALA A 83 -8.06 4.00 13.30
N LEU A 84 -7.08 3.87 14.19
CA LEU A 84 -5.67 4.10 13.86
C LEU A 84 -5.13 3.10 12.83
N GLN A 85 -5.56 1.83 12.87
CA GLN A 85 -5.21 0.86 11.83
C GLN A 85 -5.86 1.19 10.49
N ASN A 86 -7.15 1.56 10.50
CA ASN A 86 -7.89 1.91 9.31
C ASN A 86 -7.31 3.14 8.60
N ILE A 87 -6.89 4.17 9.35
CA ILE A 87 -6.27 5.37 8.76
C ILE A 87 -4.95 5.04 8.08
N GLN A 88 -4.11 4.18 8.68
CA GLN A 88 -2.89 3.71 8.01
C GLN A 88 -3.22 3.00 6.69
N ALA A 89 -4.23 2.12 6.69
CA ALA A 89 -4.63 1.36 5.51
C ALA A 89 -5.16 2.28 4.38
N ARG A 90 -6.01 3.27 4.72
CA ARG A 90 -6.58 4.22 3.75
C ARG A 90 -5.55 5.19 3.18
N LEU A 91 -4.60 5.68 4.00
CA LEU A 91 -3.56 6.59 3.52
C LEU A 91 -2.62 5.92 2.51
N ARG A 92 -2.37 4.62 2.64
CA ARG A 92 -1.64 3.85 1.62
C ARG A 92 -2.38 3.81 0.29
N MET A 93 -3.70 3.65 0.30
CA MET A 93 -4.52 3.71 -0.93
C MET A 93 -4.40 5.09 -1.59
N VAL A 94 -4.60 6.17 -0.82
CA VAL A 94 -4.50 7.55 -1.33
C VAL A 94 -3.13 7.79 -1.96
N PHE A 95 -2.06 7.42 -1.26
CA PHE A 95 -0.71 7.59 -1.78
C PHE A 95 -0.44 6.69 -3.00
N GLY A 96 -0.95 5.46 -3.02
CA GLY A 96 -0.87 4.56 -4.16
C GLY A 96 -1.47 5.14 -5.44
N TYR A 97 -2.65 5.77 -5.34
CA TYR A 97 -3.27 6.45 -6.49
C TYR A 97 -2.51 7.71 -6.92
N MET A 98 -1.97 8.48 -5.97
CA MET A 98 -1.10 9.62 -6.29
C MET A 98 0.15 9.17 -7.06
N LEU A 99 0.79 8.08 -6.62
CA LEU A 99 1.91 7.47 -7.33
C LEU A 99 1.48 6.98 -8.72
N ALA A 100 0.33 6.33 -8.85
CA ALA A 100 -0.15 5.83 -10.13
C ALA A 100 -0.34 6.94 -11.17
N GLN A 101 -0.84 8.11 -10.73
CA GLN A 101 -1.04 9.26 -11.59
C GLN A 101 0.26 10.00 -11.93
N LEU A 102 1.24 10.04 -11.03
CA LEU A 102 2.40 10.93 -11.14
C LEU A 102 3.74 10.23 -11.44
N LEU A 103 3.88 8.92 -11.23
CA LEU A 103 5.15 8.22 -11.49
C LEU A 103 5.54 8.16 -12.97
N PRO A 104 4.61 8.04 -13.94
CA PRO A 104 4.96 8.23 -15.34
C PRO A 104 5.50 9.64 -15.59
N TRP A 105 4.80 10.67 -15.09
CA TRP A 105 5.19 12.07 -15.23
C TRP A 105 6.58 12.36 -14.63
N SER A 106 6.86 11.91 -13.41
CA SER A 106 8.16 12.14 -12.75
C SER A 106 9.33 11.47 -13.47
N ARG A 107 9.02 10.53 -14.39
CA ARG A 107 9.98 9.84 -15.25
C ARG A 107 9.95 10.33 -16.70
N GLY A 108 9.35 11.49 -16.97
CA GLY A 108 9.26 12.07 -18.31
C GLY A 108 8.38 11.29 -19.27
N ARG A 109 7.45 10.47 -18.76
CA ARG A 109 6.52 9.65 -19.56
C ARG A 109 5.12 10.23 -19.49
N ARG A 110 4.33 9.98 -20.54
CA ARG A 110 2.92 10.34 -20.60
C ARG A 110 2.05 9.20 -20.04
N GLY A 111 0.83 9.54 -19.62
CA GLY A 111 -0.17 8.59 -19.12
C GLY A 111 -0.14 8.39 -17.61
N GLY A 112 -0.93 7.44 -17.13
CA GLY A 112 -1.01 7.00 -15.73
C GLY A 112 -0.81 5.48 -15.63
N LEU A 113 -0.74 4.99 -14.40
CA LEU A 113 -0.66 3.55 -14.09
C LEU A 113 -2.03 3.04 -13.62
N LEU A 114 -2.30 1.76 -13.85
CA LEU A 114 -3.40 1.06 -13.19
C LEU A 114 -2.92 0.59 -11.81
N VAL A 115 -3.73 0.83 -10.78
CA VAL A 115 -3.49 0.33 -9.44
C VAL A 115 -4.00 -1.11 -9.35
N LEU A 116 -3.12 -2.03 -8.92
CA LEU A 116 -3.45 -3.44 -8.73
C LEU A 116 -3.80 -3.72 -7.26
N GLY A 117 -4.96 -4.31 -7.03
CA GLY A 117 -5.37 -4.84 -5.74
C GLY A 117 -4.82 -6.24 -5.50
N THR A 118 -4.75 -6.64 -4.24
CA THR A 118 -4.20 -7.96 -3.84
C THR A 118 -5.05 -8.65 -2.77
N ALA A 119 -6.32 -8.30 -2.63
CA ALA A 119 -7.22 -9.02 -1.74
C ALA A 119 -7.55 -10.40 -2.33
N ASN A 120 -7.53 -11.46 -1.53
CA ASN A 120 -7.96 -12.79 -1.97
C ASN A 120 -9.46 -13.01 -1.74
N VAL A 121 -10.01 -14.08 -2.33
CA VAL A 121 -11.46 -14.35 -2.27
C VAL A 121 -11.93 -14.61 -0.83
N ASP A 122 -11.11 -15.25 0.02
CA ASP A 122 -11.48 -15.57 1.40
C ASP A 122 -11.62 -14.31 2.26
N GLU A 123 -10.72 -13.33 2.08
CA GLU A 123 -10.78 -12.03 2.74
C GLU A 123 -11.98 -11.21 2.27
N ALA A 124 -12.25 -11.23 0.96
CA ALA A 124 -13.40 -10.55 0.37
C ALA A 124 -14.72 -11.14 0.89
N LEU A 125 -14.85 -12.47 0.91
CA LEU A 125 -16.05 -13.19 1.39
C LEU A 125 -16.33 -12.93 2.87
N ARG A 126 -15.29 -12.84 3.71
CA ARG A 126 -15.45 -12.56 5.14
C ARG A 126 -15.64 -11.07 5.45
N GLY A 127 -15.46 -10.19 4.46
CA GLY A 127 -15.38 -8.75 4.70
C GLY A 127 -14.19 -8.35 5.57
N TYR A 128 -13.13 -9.17 5.58
CA TYR A 128 -11.94 -8.95 6.43
C TYR A 128 -10.94 -8.03 5.74
N TYR A 129 -11.34 -6.79 5.50
CA TYR A 129 -10.51 -5.74 4.92
C TYR A 129 -10.99 -4.36 5.39
N THR A 130 -10.15 -3.32 5.25
CA THR A 130 -10.59 -1.96 5.55
C THR A 130 -11.26 -1.37 4.31
N LYS A 131 -12.52 -0.97 4.42
CA LYS A 131 -13.19 -0.30 3.30
C LYS A 131 -12.39 0.93 2.86
N TYR A 132 -12.08 0.99 1.56
CA TYR A 132 -11.25 2.00 0.91
C TYR A 132 -9.76 2.00 1.33
N ASP A 133 -9.21 0.85 1.71
CA ASP A 133 -7.76 0.64 1.73
C ASP A 133 -7.23 0.14 0.36
N CYS A 134 -6.03 -0.44 0.32
CA CYS A 134 -5.43 -0.99 -0.89
C CYS A 134 -6.19 -2.19 -1.51
N SER A 135 -7.26 -2.68 -0.87
CA SER A 135 -8.25 -3.57 -1.50
C SER A 135 -9.11 -2.84 -2.55
N ALA A 136 -9.27 -1.51 -2.42
CA ALA A 136 -9.88 -0.66 -3.43
C ALA A 136 -8.80 -0.25 -4.44
N ALA A 137 -8.82 -0.91 -5.59
CA ALA A 137 -7.90 -0.73 -6.70
C ALA A 137 -8.66 -0.79 -8.03
N ASP A 138 -7.99 -0.49 -9.15
CA ASP A 138 -8.65 -0.47 -10.46
C ASP A 138 -9.01 -1.89 -10.93
N ILE A 139 -8.10 -2.84 -10.73
CA ILE A 139 -8.29 -4.27 -11.00
C ILE A 139 -7.58 -5.11 -9.94
N ASN A 140 -8.11 -6.30 -9.67
CA ASN A 140 -7.51 -7.26 -8.75
C ASN A 140 -7.37 -8.63 -9.44
N PRO A 141 -6.17 -9.01 -9.89
CA PRO A 141 -5.97 -10.24 -10.66
C PRO A 141 -6.11 -11.52 -9.81
N ILE A 142 -6.04 -11.41 -8.49
CA ILE A 142 -6.12 -12.55 -7.56
C ILE A 142 -7.40 -12.58 -6.73
N GLY A 143 -8.35 -11.68 -7.02
CA GLY A 143 -9.56 -11.47 -6.21
C GLY A 143 -10.49 -12.68 -6.12
N SER A 144 -10.40 -13.61 -7.06
CA SER A 144 -11.20 -14.85 -7.12
C SER A 144 -10.43 -16.10 -6.71
N ILE A 145 -9.19 -15.96 -6.22
CA ILE A 145 -8.32 -17.08 -5.84
C ILE A 145 -8.33 -17.23 -4.32
N CYS A 146 -8.44 -18.47 -3.84
CA CYS A 146 -8.38 -18.76 -2.41
C CYS A 146 -6.96 -18.66 -1.87
N LYS A 147 -6.85 -18.43 -0.56
CA LYS A 147 -5.58 -18.24 0.12
C LYS A 147 -4.72 -19.50 0.14
N GLU A 148 -5.35 -20.67 0.04
CA GLU A 148 -4.64 -21.94 -0.06
C GLU A 148 -3.96 -22.08 -1.42
N ASP A 149 -4.64 -21.75 -2.52
CA ASP A 149 -4.09 -21.79 -3.87
C ASP A 149 -3.01 -20.72 -4.15
N LEU A 150 -3.01 -19.61 -3.38
CA LEU A 150 -2.01 -18.55 -3.50
C LEU A 150 -0.66 -18.87 -2.82
N LYS A 151 -0.61 -19.89 -1.95
CA LYS A 151 0.61 -20.26 -1.22
C LYS A 151 1.51 -21.16 -2.04
#